data_AF-A0A7S1GV74-F1
#
_entry.id   AF-A0A7S1GV74-F1
#
_cell.length_a   1.000
_cell.length_b   1.000
_cell.length_c   1.000
_cell.angle_alpha   90.00
_cell.angle_beta   90.00
_cell.angle_gamma   90.00
#
_symmetry.space_group_name_H-M   'P 1'
#
loop_
_entity.id
_entity.type
_entity.pdbx_description
1 polymer ?
#
loop_
_entity_poly.entity_id
_entity_poly.type
_entity_poly.pdbx_seq_one_letter_code
_entity_poly.pdbx_strand_id
1 'polypeptide(L)'
;MTQLHEIPVREIGTRRPPDGAGSVQVQMDPSVSIGTAKCFAIYGKGGIGKSTTSSNLSAAFAKLGKRVLQIGCDPKHDSTFTLTKKMLPTVIDVLETGNFHTEELRVEDFVFEGYNGVMCVEAGGPPAGTGCGGYVVGQTGNL
;
A
#
# COMPACT_ATOMS: atom_id res chain seq x y z
N MET A 1 -33.33 42.96 -9.95
CA MET A 1 -32.18 43.06 -10.87
C MET A 1 -31.02 42.30 -10.25
N THR A 2 -30.95 41.00 -10.53
CA THR A 2 -29.88 40.10 -10.12
C THR A 2 -29.32 39.53 -11.41
N GLN A 3 -28.09 39.90 -11.76
CA GLN A 3 -27.40 39.36 -12.92
C GLN A 3 -27.06 37.89 -12.65
N LEU A 4 -27.65 36.99 -13.43
CA LEU A 4 -27.19 35.62 -13.58
C LEU A 4 -26.01 35.65 -14.56
N HIS A 5 -24.81 35.32 -14.10
CA HIS A 5 -23.70 35.00 -14.99
C HIS A 5 -23.92 33.59 -15.54
N GLU A 6 -24.31 33.51 -16.81
CA GLU A 6 -24.31 32.24 -17.55
C GLU A 6 -22.85 31.83 -17.82
N ILE A 7 -22.42 30.73 -17.22
CA ILE A 7 -21.14 30.09 -17.52
C ILE A 7 -21.36 29.21 -18.77
N PRO A 8 -20.68 29.47 -19.90
CA PRO A 8 -20.87 28.68 -21.10
C PRO A 8 -20.31 27.27 -20.90
N VAL A 9 -21.16 26.25 -21.02
CA VAL A 9 -20.88 24.80 -20.87
C VAL A 9 -20.05 24.25 -22.05
N ARG A 10 -19.06 25.01 -22.55
CA ARG A 10 -18.18 24.61 -23.65
C ARG A 10 -16.71 24.48 -23.27
N GLU A 11 -16.34 24.73 -22.01
CA GLU A 11 -14.95 24.61 -21.53
C GLU A 11 -14.71 23.48 -20.50
N ILE A 12 -15.68 22.60 -20.26
CA ILE A 12 -15.38 21.32 -19.58
C ILE A 12 -14.84 20.35 -20.62
N GLY A 13 -13.63 20.63 -21.10
CA GLY A 13 -12.83 19.62 -21.77
C GLY A 13 -12.56 18.51 -20.77
N THR A 14 -13.08 17.32 -21.03
CA THR A 14 -12.70 16.10 -20.32
C THR A 14 -11.22 15.83 -20.63
N ARG A 15 -10.32 16.49 -19.92
CA ARG A 15 -8.92 16.08 -19.87
C ARG A 15 -8.87 14.77 -19.07
N ARG A 16 -9.07 13.64 -19.75
CA ARG A 16 -8.39 12.42 -19.33
C ARG A 16 -6.90 12.79 -19.26
N PRO A 17 -6.23 12.59 -18.11
CA PRO A 17 -4.78 12.71 -18.08
C PRO A 17 -4.21 11.82 -19.20
N PRO A 18 -3.22 12.30 -19.98
CA PRO A 18 -2.56 11.43 -20.94
C PRO A 18 -1.94 10.25 -20.18
N ASP A 19 -2.33 9.06 -20.60
CA ASP A 19 -1.75 7.80 -20.15
C ASP A 19 -0.22 7.89 -20.35
N GLY A 20 0.55 7.67 -19.28
CA GLY A 20 2.02 7.69 -19.33
C GLY A 20 2.73 8.94 -18.82
N ALA A 21 2.04 9.97 -18.31
CA ALA A 21 2.71 11.06 -17.56
C ALA A 21 3.00 10.72 -16.08
N GLY A 22 2.58 9.54 -15.62
CA GLY A 22 2.65 9.10 -14.23
C GLY A 22 3.82 8.18 -13.89
N SER A 23 4.70 7.88 -14.86
CA SER A 23 5.80 6.92 -14.67
C SER A 23 6.87 7.47 -13.73
N VAL A 24 6.61 7.41 -12.42
CA VAL A 24 7.68 7.39 -11.44
C VAL A 24 8.17 5.94 -11.42
N GLN A 25 9.00 5.59 -12.41
CA GLN A 25 9.92 4.48 -12.19
C GLN A 25 10.72 4.85 -10.94
N VAL A 26 10.35 4.29 -9.79
CA VAL A 26 11.14 4.42 -8.57
C VAL A 26 12.38 3.56 -8.79
N GLN A 27 13.34 4.13 -9.53
CA GLN A 27 14.73 3.77 -9.38
C GLN A 27 15.04 4.07 -7.92
N MET A 28 15.22 3.03 -7.11
CA MET A 28 15.64 3.19 -5.74
C MET A 28 17.03 3.81 -5.80
N ASP A 29 17.11 5.12 -5.62
CA ASP A 29 18.38 5.85 -5.63
C ASP A 29 19.26 5.19 -4.56
N PRO A 30 20.41 4.60 -4.93
CA PRO A 30 21.26 3.88 -3.99
C PRO A 30 21.85 4.77 -2.88
N SER A 31 21.67 6.09 -2.98
CA SER A 31 21.97 7.05 -1.91
C SER A 31 20.85 7.22 -0.88
N VAL A 32 19.63 6.72 -1.14
CA VAL A 32 18.50 6.76 -0.20
C VAL A 32 18.77 5.76 0.92
N SER A 33 19.34 6.26 2.01
CA SER A 33 19.39 5.53 3.27
C SER A 33 18.05 5.67 4.00
N ILE A 34 17.64 4.61 4.68
CA ILE A 34 16.55 4.65 5.66
C ILE A 34 17.05 5.55 6.81
N GLY A 35 16.91 6.87 6.65
CA GLY A 35 17.70 7.86 7.40
C GLY A 35 17.80 7.61 8.91
N THR A 36 16.81 8.05 9.67
CA THR A 36 16.75 7.85 11.14
C THR A 36 15.59 6.94 11.56
N ALA A 37 14.87 6.37 10.58
CA ALA A 37 13.75 5.49 10.84
C ALA A 37 14.25 4.17 11.46
N LYS A 38 13.56 3.74 12.52
CA LYS A 38 13.87 2.47 13.19
C LYS A 38 12.99 1.38 12.56
N CYS A 39 13.62 0.40 11.91
CA CYS A 39 12.94 -0.72 11.30
C CYS A 39 12.89 -1.92 12.26
N PHE A 40 11.70 -2.46 12.48
CA PHE A 40 11.49 -3.67 13.27
C PHE A 40 10.86 -4.74 12.39
N ALA A 41 11.40 -5.95 12.43
CA ALA A 41 10.83 -7.10 11.73
C ALA A 41 10.37 -8.13 12.77
N ILE A 42 9.07 -8.47 12.73
CA ILE A 42 8.44 -9.34 13.72
C ILE A 42 8.15 -10.70 13.07
N TYR A 43 8.89 -11.72 13.49
CA TYR A 43 8.77 -13.10 12.98
C TYR A 43 8.28 -14.06 14.06
N GLY A 44 7.91 -15.27 13.65
CA GLY A 44 7.38 -16.30 14.54
C GLY A 44 6.38 -17.22 13.85
N LYS A 45 6.05 -18.33 14.52
CA LYS A 45 5.09 -19.34 14.03
C LYS A 45 3.73 -18.72 13.70
N GLY A 46 2.96 -19.35 12.81
CA GLY A 46 1.55 -19.04 12.60
C GLY A 46 0.77 -19.10 13.92
N GLY A 47 -0.09 -18.11 14.17
CA GLY A 47 -0.94 -18.07 15.37
C GLY A 47 -0.28 -17.59 16.68
N ILE A 48 1.03 -17.28 16.70
CA ILE A 48 1.71 -16.83 17.93
C ILE A 48 1.36 -15.39 18.34
N GLY A 49 0.57 -14.67 17.54
CA GLY A 49 0.15 -13.30 17.83
C GLY A 49 1.01 -12.19 17.22
N LYS A 50 1.80 -12.48 16.16
CA LYS A 50 2.63 -11.47 15.46
C LYS A 50 1.85 -10.19 15.11
N SER A 51 0.76 -10.34 14.35
CA SER A 51 -0.10 -9.23 13.93
C SER A 51 -0.69 -8.46 15.12
N THR A 52 -1.07 -9.18 16.18
CA THR A 52 -1.55 -8.59 17.43
C THR A 52 -0.48 -7.75 18.10
N THR A 53 0.75 -8.25 18.21
CA THR A 53 1.88 -7.51 18.79
C THR A 53 2.25 -6.32 17.92
N SER A 54 2.39 -6.50 16.61
CA SER A 54 2.75 -5.44 15.65
C SER A 54 1.76 -4.28 15.69
N SER A 55 0.46 -4.55 15.60
CA SER A 55 -0.57 -3.52 15.60
C SER A 55 -0.62 -2.71 16.89
N ASN A 56 -0.51 -3.38 18.05
CA ASN A 56 -0.47 -2.69 19.34
C ASN A 56 0.83 -1.88 19.53
N LEU A 57 1.96 -2.39 19.05
CA LEU A 57 3.23 -1.67 19.08
C LEU A 57 3.16 -0.40 18.20
N SER A 58 2.59 -0.51 17.00
CA SER A 58 2.37 0.62 16.11
C SER A 58 1.46 1.68 16.74
N ALA A 59 0.35 1.26 17.34
CA ALA A 59 -0.56 2.15 18.06
C ALA A 59 0.13 2.83 19.26
N ALA A 60 0.99 2.11 20.00
CA ALA A 60 1.76 2.66 21.10
C ALA A 60 2.76 3.72 20.62
N PHE A 61 3.52 3.45 19.56
CA PHE A 61 4.44 4.44 18.98
C PHE A 61 3.72 5.68 18.46
N ALA A 62 2.57 5.50 17.81
CA ALA A 62 1.74 6.62 17.37
C ALA A 62 1.27 7.48 18.55
N LYS A 63 0.84 6.85 19.66
CA LYS A 63 0.48 7.56 20.90
C LYS A 63 1.66 8.31 21.53
N LEU A 64 2.89 7.85 21.31
CA LEU A 64 4.12 8.54 21.72
C LEU A 64 4.55 9.64 20.71
N GLY A 65 3.67 10.03 19.80
CA GLY A 65 3.90 11.10 18.82
C GLY A 65 4.85 10.70 17.69
N LYS A 66 5.07 9.40 17.45
CA LYS A 66 5.90 8.92 16.34
C LYS A 66 5.06 8.70 15.10
N ARG A 67 5.64 9.00 13.94
CA ARG A 67 5.09 8.55 12.65
C ARG A 67 5.43 7.08 12.47
N VAL A 68 4.44 6.26 12.13
CA VAL A 68 4.57 4.81 12.04
C VAL A 68 3.99 4.34 10.71
N LEU A 69 4.72 3.43 10.05
CA LEU A 69 4.26 2.66 8.92
C LEU A 69 4.32 1.18 9.30
N GLN A 70 3.19 0.48 9.24
CA GLN A 70 3.11 -0.95 9.42
C GLN A 70 2.85 -1.63 8.06
N ILE A 71 3.69 -2.60 7.72
CA ILE A 71 3.59 -3.39 6.50
C ILE A 71 3.31 -4.84 6.90
N GLY A 72 2.14 -5.36 6.53
CA GLY A 72 1.78 -6.77 6.68
C GLY A 72 2.37 -7.58 5.53
N CYS A 73 3.21 -8.55 5.83
CA CYS A 73 3.89 -9.40 4.83
C CYS A 73 3.42 -10.88 4.91
N ASP A 74 2.17 -11.11 5.31
CA ASP A 74 1.59 -12.45 5.43
C ASP A 74 0.49 -12.62 4.37
N PRO A 75 0.42 -13.75 3.65
CA PRO A 75 -0.68 -14.03 2.70
C PRO A 75 -2.07 -13.92 3.32
N LYS A 76 -2.21 -14.04 4.65
CA LYS A 76 -3.45 -13.85 5.38
C LYS A 76 -3.95 -12.39 5.40
N HIS A 77 -3.08 -11.42 5.11
CA HIS A 77 -3.41 -10.00 4.90
C HIS A 77 -4.29 -9.34 5.98
N ASP A 78 -4.15 -9.78 7.24
CA ASP A 78 -4.91 -9.30 8.40
C ASP A 78 -4.04 -8.59 9.45
N SER A 79 -2.81 -8.20 9.08
CA SER A 79 -1.83 -7.61 10.01
C SER A 79 -2.29 -6.27 10.59
N THR A 80 -2.91 -5.46 9.74
CA THR A 80 -3.31 -4.08 9.99
C THR A 80 -4.80 -3.94 10.30
N PHE A 81 -5.58 -5.02 10.22
CA PHE A 81 -7.03 -5.03 10.43
C PHE A 81 -7.47 -4.32 11.71
N THR A 82 -6.75 -4.53 12.81
CA THR A 82 -7.09 -3.92 14.11
C THR A 82 -6.83 -2.41 14.15
N LEU A 83 -5.94 -1.89 13.30
CA LEU A 83 -5.64 -0.46 13.14
C LEU A 83 -6.64 0.22 12.21
N THR A 84 -7.08 -0.46 11.15
CA THR A 84 -7.90 0.12 10.07
C THR A 84 -9.40 -0.16 10.24
N LYS A 85 -9.75 -1.18 11.04
CA LYS A 85 -11.11 -1.72 11.24
C LYS A 85 -11.76 -2.28 9.97
N LYS A 86 -10.97 -2.55 8.94
CA LYS A 86 -11.41 -3.14 7.66
C LYS A 86 -10.29 -3.95 7.01
N MET A 87 -10.63 -4.90 6.16
CA MET A 87 -9.65 -5.54 5.29
C MET A 87 -9.24 -4.53 4.22
N LEU A 88 -7.93 -4.27 4.11
CA LEU A 88 -7.39 -3.38 3.09
C LEU A 88 -7.19 -4.15 1.77
N PRO A 89 -7.32 -3.49 0.61
CA PRO A 89 -6.75 -3.99 -0.62
C PRO A 89 -5.26 -4.28 -0.41
N THR A 90 -4.80 -5.44 -0.89
CA THR A 90 -3.39 -5.80 -0.82
C THR A 90 -2.61 -5.19 -1.97
N VAL A 91 -1.29 -5.06 -1.83
CA VAL A 91 -0.41 -4.61 -2.92
C VAL A 91 -0.56 -5.51 -4.15
N ILE A 92 -0.73 -6.82 -3.96
CA ILE A 92 -0.99 -7.75 -5.08
C ILE A 92 -2.33 -7.46 -5.75
N ASP A 93 -3.41 -7.21 -5.00
CA ASP A 93 -4.72 -6.89 -5.58
C ASP A 93 -4.65 -5.62 -6.45
N VAL A 94 -3.94 -4.59 -5.95
CA VAL A 94 -3.77 -3.32 -6.66
C VAL A 94 -2.85 -3.48 -7.88
N LEU A 95 -1.84 -4.35 -7.82
CA LEU A 95 -1.02 -4.68 -8.99
C LEU A 95 -1.84 -5.41 -10.06
N GLU A 96 -2.72 -6.32 -9.67
CA GLU A 96 -3.59 -7.06 -10.60
C GLU A 96 -4.53 -6.13 -11.37
N THR A 97 -5.08 -5.09 -10.74
CA THR A 97 -5.96 -4.12 -11.43
C THR A 97 -5.22 -3.28 -12.47
N GLY A 98 -3.92 -3.03 -12.27
CA GLY A 98 -3.04 -2.35 -13.20
C GLY A 98 -2.32 -3.29 -14.18
N ASN A 99 -2.78 -4.53 -14.35
CA ASN A 99 -2.12 -5.52 -15.24
C ASN A 99 -0.63 -5.71 -14.92
N PHE A 100 -0.24 -5.56 -13.65
CA PHE A 100 1.15 -5.61 -13.15
C PHE A 100 2.08 -4.50 -13.67
N HIS A 101 1.52 -3.42 -14.22
CA HIS A 101 2.25 -2.20 -14.57
C HIS A 101 2.51 -1.36 -13.32
N THR A 102 3.62 -1.64 -12.64
CA THR A 102 4.03 -0.93 -11.40
C THR A 102 4.15 0.59 -11.57
N GLU A 103 4.40 1.06 -12.79
CA GLU A 103 4.54 2.47 -13.17
C GLU A 103 3.22 3.26 -13.12
N GLU A 104 2.08 2.58 -13.08
CA GLU A 104 0.76 3.20 -12.96
C GLU A 104 0.32 3.37 -11.50
N LEU A 105 1.03 2.71 -10.57
CA LEU A 105 0.68 2.71 -9.16
C LEU A 105 1.08 3.99 -8.45
N ARG A 106 0.18 4.47 -7.61
CA ARG A 106 0.43 5.56 -6.67
C ARG A 106 0.42 5.04 -5.24
N VAL A 107 1.11 5.77 -4.37
CA VAL A 107 1.19 5.45 -2.94
C VAL A 107 -0.20 5.38 -2.32
N GLU A 108 -1.11 6.25 -2.75
CA GLU A 108 -2.47 6.32 -2.24
C GLU A 108 -3.32 5.08 -2.58
N ASP A 109 -2.90 4.27 -3.55
CA ASP A 109 -3.63 3.09 -4.00
C ASP A 109 -3.47 1.91 -3.02
N PHE A 110 -2.36 1.86 -2.27
CA PHE A 110 -2.03 0.73 -1.39
C PHE A 110 -1.55 1.12 0.02
N VAL A 111 -1.40 2.42 0.32
CA VAL A 111 -1.09 2.90 1.67
C VAL A 111 -2.30 3.59 2.27
N PHE A 112 -2.79 3.06 3.39
CA PHE A 112 -4.01 3.52 4.04
C PHE A 112 -3.75 4.01 5.45
N GLU A 113 -4.42 5.09 5.85
CA GLU A 113 -4.34 5.57 7.23
C GLU A 113 -5.21 4.72 8.16
N GLY A 114 -4.66 4.33 9.31
CA GLY A 114 -5.33 3.63 10.39
C GLY A 114 -5.36 4.44 11.68
N TYR A 115 -5.51 3.73 12.81
CA TYR A 115 -5.61 4.33 14.14
C TYR A 115 -4.47 5.34 14.41
N ASN A 116 -4.85 6.56 14.81
CA ASN A 116 -3.94 7.61 15.26
C ASN A 116 -2.81 7.94 14.25
N GLY A 117 -3.13 7.92 12.95
CA GLY A 117 -2.19 8.28 11.88
C GLY A 117 -1.16 7.20 11.54
N VAL A 118 -1.35 5.96 11.99
CA VAL A 118 -0.50 4.84 11.56
C VAL A 118 -0.79 4.52 10.09
N MET A 119 0.21 4.64 9.23
CA MET A 119 0.08 4.22 7.84
C MET A 119 0.17 2.69 7.75
N CYS A 120 -0.71 2.09 6.96
CA CYS A 120 -0.92 0.65 6.89
C CYS A 120 -0.83 0.17 5.44
N VAL A 121 -0.09 -0.90 5.22
CA VAL A 121 0.04 -1.61 3.94
C VAL A 121 -0.14 -3.10 4.21
N GLU A 122 -0.87 -3.79 3.33
CA GLU A 122 -0.89 -5.25 3.29
C GLU A 122 -0.26 -5.70 1.98
N ALA A 123 0.85 -6.44 2.03
CA ALA A 123 1.47 -6.97 0.81
C ALA A 123 0.52 -7.96 0.11
N GLY A 124 -0.23 -8.74 0.90
CA GLY A 124 -0.97 -9.88 0.39
C GLY A 124 -0.03 -11.04 0.05
N GLY A 125 -0.55 -11.99 -0.70
CA GLY A 125 0.19 -13.14 -1.19
C GLY A 125 -0.55 -13.79 -2.34
N PRO A 126 0.10 -14.69 -3.08
CA PRO A 126 -0.55 -15.40 -4.17
C PRO A 126 -1.73 -16.21 -3.64
N PRO A 127 -2.69 -16.58 -4.53
CA PRO A 127 -3.83 -17.40 -4.16
C PRO A 127 -3.43 -18.62 -3.34
N ALA A 128 -4.29 -18.98 -2.38
CA ALA A 128 -4.06 -20.14 -1.51
C ALA A 128 -3.80 -21.40 -2.35
N GLY A 129 -2.69 -22.09 -2.09
CA GLY A 129 -2.28 -23.29 -2.83
C GLY A 129 -1.18 -23.08 -3.87
N THR A 130 -0.86 -21.84 -4.26
CA THR A 130 0.22 -21.55 -5.22
C THR A 130 1.60 -21.49 -4.56
N GLY A 131 1.63 -21.31 -3.23
CA GLY A 131 2.86 -21.21 -2.43
C GLY A 131 3.63 -19.91 -2.67
N CYS A 132 4.16 -19.29 -1.62
CA CYS A 132 4.91 -18.04 -1.75
C CYS A 132 6.18 -18.18 -2.59
N GLY A 133 6.77 -19.39 -2.68
CA GLY A 133 7.91 -19.67 -3.56
C GLY A 133 7.54 -19.82 -5.03
N GLY A 134 6.29 -20.18 -5.34
CA GLY A 134 5.86 -20.53 -6.70
C GLY A 134 5.66 -19.32 -7.62
N TYR A 135 5.28 -18.17 -7.08
CA TYR A 135 5.01 -16.98 -7.91
C TYR A 135 6.30 -16.21 -8.26
N VAL A 136 7.21 -16.02 -7.28
CA VAL A 136 8.45 -15.28 -7.50
C VAL A 136 9.46 -16.09 -8.33
N VAL A 137 9.54 -17.42 -8.13
CA VAL A 137 10.42 -18.28 -8.92
C VAL A 137 9.76 -18.70 -10.25
N GLY A 138 8.45 -18.91 -10.28
CA GLY A 138 7.72 -19.37 -11.48
C GLY A 138 7.53 -18.31 -12.56
N GLN A 139 7.39 -17.03 -12.19
CA GLN A 139 7.31 -15.93 -13.17
C GLN A 139 8.68 -15.55 -13.76
N THR A 140 9.78 -16.01 -13.15
CA THR A 140 11.14 -15.86 -13.72
C THR A 140 11.44 -16.94 -14.78
N GLY A 141 10.58 -17.96 -14.92
CA GLY A 141 10.79 -19.10 -15.82
C GLY A 141 10.07 -19.04 -17.17
N ASN A 142 9.37 -17.95 -17.49
CA ASN A 142 8.73 -17.74 -18.80
C ASN A 142 9.26 -16.47 -19.51
N LEU A 143 10.59 -16.31 -19.50
CA LEU A 143 11.34 -15.49 -20.45
C LEU A 143 12.23 -16.40 -21.30
#